data_AF-A0A839APB0-F1
#
_entry.id   AF-A0A839APB0-F1
#
_cell.length_a   1.000
_cell.length_b   1.000
_cell.length_c   1.000
_cell.angle_alpha   90.00
_cell.angle_beta   90.00
_cell.angle_gamma   90.00
#
_symmetry.space_group_name_H-M   'P 1'
#
loop_
_entity.id
_entity.type
_entity.pdbx_description
1 polymer ?
#
loop_
_entity_poly.entity_id
_entity_poly.type
_entity_poly.pdbx_seq_one_letter_code
_entity_poly.pdbx_strand_id
1 'polypeptide(L)'
;VDGFGDNEGDNTDSDGDGVPDYLDLDSDDDGVNDVIEGGNDDLDGDGQVDNPHDDTDGDGIADSVDGLDGHGDANDPDNDSDPTDPDSGGSGAVGDSGTDTDGDGIADSVDGLVGFGDAYDDDCIKDQNYIMSPNGDPNSLNEYLHIECIDSPEYVNNTIEIFNRWGNTVYKVRGYSNVDSSKRFEGISNGRATISVDDKLPVGTYFYKLDLGNGSPIKKGWIYINR
;
A
#
# COMPACT_ATOMS: atom_id res chain seq x y z
N VAL A 1 -42.51 -7.41 -36.13
CA VAL A 1 -41.14 -7.53 -36.62
C VAL A 1 -40.76 -6.19 -37.18
N ASP A 2 -40.27 -5.36 -36.29
CA ASP A 2 -38.98 -4.67 -36.37
C ASP A 2 -38.66 -4.16 -34.95
N GLY A 3 -37.66 -4.61 -34.19
CA GLY A 3 -36.36 -5.20 -34.53
C GLY A 3 -35.26 -4.19 -34.21
N PHE A 4 -34.21 -4.66 -33.53
CA PHE A 4 -32.83 -4.12 -33.44
C PHE A 4 -32.44 -3.30 -32.18
N GLY A 5 -31.84 -4.00 -31.21
CA GLY A 5 -30.48 -3.70 -30.74
C GLY A 5 -30.34 -2.86 -29.48
N ASP A 6 -30.60 -3.46 -28.33
CA ASP A 6 -29.81 -3.26 -27.11
C ASP A 6 -28.34 -3.56 -27.42
N ASN A 7 -27.61 -2.51 -27.76
CA ASN A 7 -26.18 -2.52 -28.05
C ASN A 7 -25.59 -1.24 -27.43
N GLU A 8 -25.89 -1.01 -26.16
CA GLU A 8 -25.02 -0.20 -25.31
C GLU A 8 -23.99 -1.20 -24.80
N GLY A 9 -22.72 -0.99 -25.14
CA GLY A 9 -21.64 -1.75 -24.53
C GLY A 9 -21.77 -1.65 -23.02
N ASP A 10 -21.48 -2.74 -22.34
CA ASP A 10 -21.66 -2.89 -20.91
C ASP A 10 -20.75 -1.91 -20.16
N ASN A 11 -21.25 -0.70 -19.93
CA ASN A 11 -20.61 0.33 -19.12
C ASN A 11 -21.12 0.25 -17.68
N THR A 12 -21.30 -0.97 -17.15
CA THR A 12 -21.56 -1.13 -15.71
C THR A 12 -20.35 -0.57 -14.96
N ASP A 13 -20.63 0.21 -13.93
CA ASP A 13 -19.70 1.00 -13.11
C ASP A 13 -20.30 0.95 -11.70
N SER A 14 -19.85 -0.04 -10.93
CA SER A 14 -20.47 -0.54 -9.71
C SER A 14 -20.15 0.34 -8.50
N ASP A 15 -18.96 0.93 -8.46
CA ASP A 15 -18.51 1.86 -7.44
C ASP A 15 -18.81 3.35 -7.78
N GLY A 16 -19.04 3.65 -9.07
CA GLY A 16 -19.40 4.97 -9.58
C GLY A 16 -18.20 5.90 -9.78
N ASP A 17 -16.99 5.39 -9.94
CA ASP A 17 -15.77 6.20 -10.08
C ASP A 17 -15.53 6.71 -11.52
N GLY A 18 -16.25 6.14 -12.48
CA GLY A 18 -16.19 6.48 -13.90
C GLY A 18 -15.30 5.57 -14.74
N VAL A 19 -14.72 4.52 -14.15
CA VAL A 19 -14.14 3.35 -14.81
C VAL A 19 -15.21 2.26 -14.88
N PRO A 20 -15.53 1.71 -16.06
CA PRO A 20 -16.43 0.56 -16.14
C PRO A 20 -15.84 -0.68 -15.46
N ASP A 21 -16.66 -1.51 -14.80
CA ASP A 21 -16.27 -2.75 -14.09
C ASP A 21 -15.34 -3.66 -14.93
N TYR A 22 -15.55 -3.73 -16.25
CA TYR A 22 -14.72 -4.56 -17.13
C TYR A 22 -13.29 -4.02 -17.37
N LEU A 23 -13.02 -2.79 -16.95
CA LEU A 23 -11.74 -2.08 -16.97
C LEU A 23 -11.22 -1.78 -15.56
N ASP A 24 -11.97 -2.15 -14.54
CA ASP A 24 -11.62 -2.00 -13.13
C ASP A 24 -11.07 -3.33 -12.61
N LEU A 25 -10.10 -3.27 -11.70
CA LEU A 25 -9.56 -4.46 -11.04
C LEU A 25 -10.16 -4.67 -9.63
N ASP A 26 -10.90 -3.69 -9.09
CA ASP A 26 -11.70 -3.75 -7.86
C ASP A 26 -13.06 -3.06 -8.10
N SER A 27 -13.92 -3.70 -8.88
CA SER A 27 -15.18 -3.13 -9.39
C SER A 27 -16.14 -2.55 -8.33
N ASP A 28 -16.06 -2.98 -7.07
CA ASP A 28 -16.88 -2.43 -5.98
C ASP A 28 -16.09 -1.64 -4.91
N ASP A 29 -14.80 -1.42 -5.17
CA ASP A 29 -13.89 -0.50 -4.47
C ASP A 29 -13.85 -0.83 -2.96
N ASP A 30 -13.92 -2.13 -2.65
CA ASP A 30 -14.01 -2.67 -1.29
C ASP A 30 -12.65 -3.11 -0.71
N GLY A 31 -11.61 -3.08 -1.54
CA GLY A 31 -10.22 -3.40 -1.22
C GLY A 31 -9.86 -4.86 -1.42
N VAL A 32 -10.62 -5.60 -2.23
CA VAL A 32 -10.32 -6.97 -2.64
C VAL A 32 -10.46 -7.06 -4.16
N ASN A 33 -9.37 -7.35 -4.87
CA ASN A 33 -9.41 -7.44 -6.33
C ASN A 33 -10.44 -8.43 -6.85
N ASP A 34 -11.05 -8.09 -7.99
CA ASP A 34 -12.03 -8.91 -8.72
C ASP A 34 -11.48 -10.31 -9.02
N VAL A 35 -10.17 -10.45 -9.23
CA VAL A 35 -9.51 -11.75 -9.43
C VAL A 35 -9.63 -12.68 -8.21
N ILE A 36 -9.50 -12.12 -7.00
CA ILE A 36 -9.66 -12.84 -5.73
C ILE A 36 -11.15 -13.12 -5.47
N GLU A 37 -12.03 -12.16 -5.75
CA GLU A 37 -13.47 -12.33 -5.60
C GLU A 37 -14.04 -13.41 -6.55
N GLY A 38 -13.49 -13.48 -7.76
CA GLY A 38 -13.72 -14.52 -8.77
C GLY A 38 -13.22 -15.91 -8.36
N GLY A 39 -12.39 -15.98 -7.31
CA GLY A 39 -11.87 -17.22 -6.73
C GLY A 39 -10.60 -17.76 -7.41
N ASN A 40 -9.84 -16.89 -8.08
CA ASN A 40 -8.53 -17.22 -8.64
C ASN A 40 -7.41 -16.90 -7.63
N ASP A 41 -6.20 -17.34 -7.95
CA ASP A 41 -5.00 -17.01 -7.17
C ASP A 41 -4.36 -15.73 -7.75
N ASP A 42 -4.02 -14.80 -6.87
CA ASP A 42 -3.26 -13.56 -7.10
C ASP A 42 -2.24 -13.46 -5.95
N LEU A 43 -1.08 -14.13 -6.08
CA LEU A 43 -0.10 -14.26 -4.99
C LEU A 43 0.83 -13.05 -4.91
N ASP A 44 0.98 -12.32 -6.02
CA ASP A 44 1.76 -11.11 -6.13
C ASP A 44 0.91 -9.84 -6.13
N GLY A 45 -0.42 -9.94 -6.02
CA GLY A 45 -1.35 -8.85 -5.68
C GLY A 45 -1.36 -7.76 -6.74
N ASP A 46 -1.23 -8.14 -8.01
CA ASP A 46 -1.23 -7.22 -9.15
C ASP A 46 -2.61 -7.10 -9.83
N GLY A 47 -3.64 -7.69 -9.19
CA GLY A 47 -4.99 -7.75 -9.72
C GLY A 47 -5.17 -8.72 -10.89
N GLN A 48 -4.14 -9.51 -11.23
CA GLN A 48 -4.16 -10.44 -12.36
C GLN A 48 -4.08 -11.90 -11.90
N VAL A 49 -4.46 -12.79 -12.83
CA VAL A 49 -4.42 -14.23 -12.57
C VAL A 49 -2.99 -14.75 -12.65
N ASP A 50 -2.54 -15.33 -11.55
CA ASP A 50 -1.15 -15.70 -11.34
C ASP A 50 -0.80 -17.10 -11.93
N ASN A 51 -1.83 -17.92 -12.20
CA ASN A 51 -1.68 -19.25 -12.78
C ASN A 51 -1.89 -19.24 -14.31
N PRO A 52 -0.84 -19.46 -15.13
CA PRO A 52 -0.95 -19.45 -16.60
C PRO A 52 -1.76 -20.62 -17.22
N HIS A 53 -2.35 -21.48 -16.38
CA HIS A 53 -3.29 -22.51 -16.83
C HIS A 53 -4.74 -22.07 -16.69
N ASP A 54 -4.98 -21.02 -15.92
CA ASP A 54 -6.28 -20.41 -15.71
C ASP A 54 -6.38 -19.07 -16.46
N ASP A 55 -5.32 -18.65 -17.17
CA ASP A 55 -5.22 -17.53 -18.10
C ASP A 55 -4.36 -18.00 -19.31
N THR A 56 -5.02 -18.34 -20.43
CA THR A 56 -4.40 -19.02 -21.57
C THR A 56 -3.59 -18.07 -22.46
N ASP A 57 -3.95 -16.80 -22.57
CA ASP A 57 -3.30 -15.79 -23.41
C ASP A 57 -2.47 -14.77 -22.66
N GLY A 58 -2.56 -14.74 -21.33
CA GLY A 58 -1.70 -13.95 -20.45
C GLY A 58 -2.09 -12.48 -20.45
N ASP A 59 -3.38 -12.18 -20.61
CA ASP A 59 -3.92 -10.81 -20.61
C ASP A 59 -4.31 -10.35 -19.19
N GLY A 60 -4.22 -11.24 -18.19
CA GLY A 60 -4.54 -10.99 -16.78
C GLY A 60 -5.95 -11.44 -16.37
N ILE A 61 -6.79 -11.88 -17.32
CA ILE A 61 -8.18 -12.30 -17.08
C ILE A 61 -8.27 -13.82 -17.06
N ALA A 62 -9.02 -14.39 -16.12
CA ALA A 62 -9.16 -15.85 -16.06
C ALA A 62 -9.95 -16.38 -17.28
N ASP A 63 -9.49 -17.47 -17.90
CA ASP A 63 -10.14 -18.27 -18.96
C ASP A 63 -11.63 -18.56 -18.68
N SER A 64 -12.00 -18.60 -17.40
CA SER A 64 -13.37 -18.89 -16.96
C SER A 64 -14.36 -17.74 -17.17
N VAL A 65 -13.84 -16.51 -17.25
CA VAL A 65 -14.60 -15.27 -17.43
C VAL A 65 -14.19 -14.50 -18.68
N ASP A 66 -13.02 -14.80 -19.26
CA ASP A 66 -12.54 -14.26 -20.53
C ASP A 66 -13.58 -14.47 -21.67
N GLY A 67 -14.16 -13.35 -22.11
CA GLY A 67 -15.14 -13.29 -23.19
C GLY A 67 -16.61 -13.40 -22.78
N LEU A 68 -16.91 -13.26 -21.48
CA LEU A 68 -18.26 -13.01 -21.01
C LEU A 68 -18.61 -11.51 -21.12
N ASP A 69 -19.89 -11.20 -21.32
CA ASP A 69 -20.38 -9.82 -21.34
C ASP A 69 -20.02 -9.16 -19.99
N GLY A 70 -19.21 -8.10 -20.03
CA GLY A 70 -18.67 -7.40 -18.85
C GLY A 70 -17.30 -7.88 -18.37
N HIS A 71 -16.64 -8.86 -19.01
CA HIS A 71 -15.28 -9.30 -18.64
C HIS A 71 -14.47 -9.74 -19.88
N GLY A 72 -13.38 -9.02 -20.16
CA GLY A 72 -12.40 -9.37 -21.20
C GLY A 72 -12.92 -9.32 -22.65
N ASP A 73 -12.00 -9.49 -23.59
CA ASP A 73 -12.22 -9.32 -25.03
C ASP A 73 -12.35 -10.65 -25.81
N ALA A 74 -12.37 -11.77 -25.09
CA ALA A 74 -12.47 -13.13 -25.62
C ALA A 74 -11.27 -13.53 -26.49
N ASN A 75 -10.20 -13.99 -25.85
CA ASN A 75 -8.98 -14.49 -26.49
C ASN A 75 -8.22 -13.41 -27.30
N ASP A 76 -8.38 -12.13 -26.99
CA ASP A 76 -7.47 -11.09 -27.48
C ASP A 76 -6.35 -10.91 -26.45
N PRO A 77 -5.08 -11.00 -26.84
CA PRO A 77 -3.99 -10.65 -25.92
C PRO A 77 -3.93 -9.14 -25.57
N ASP A 78 -4.93 -8.32 -25.95
CA ASP A 78 -5.03 -6.88 -25.62
C ASP A 78 -6.45 -6.36 -25.28
N ASN A 79 -6.68 -6.01 -24.01
CA ASN A 79 -7.90 -5.33 -23.54
C ASN A 79 -7.96 -3.86 -24.04
N ASP A 80 -8.54 -3.64 -25.22
CA ASP A 80 -8.58 -2.36 -25.97
C ASP A 80 -10.01 -1.80 -26.04
N SER A 81 -10.29 -0.66 -25.36
CA SER A 81 -11.16 0.46 -25.85
C SER A 81 -11.37 1.61 -24.82
N ASP A 82 -10.26 2.29 -24.51
CA ASP A 82 -10.07 3.32 -23.47
C ASP A 82 -10.57 4.77 -23.80
N PRO A 83 -10.85 5.64 -22.78
CA PRO A 83 -10.97 7.09 -22.97
C PRO A 83 -9.83 8.01 -22.45
N THR A 84 -8.77 7.53 -21.78
CA THR A 84 -7.66 8.35 -21.22
C THR A 84 -6.19 7.83 -21.35
N ASP A 85 -5.95 6.72 -22.05
CA ASP A 85 -4.67 6.01 -22.20
C ASP A 85 -3.62 6.76 -23.06
N PRO A 86 -2.37 6.92 -22.57
CA PRO A 86 -1.25 7.46 -23.33
C PRO A 86 -0.38 6.46 -24.12
N ASP A 87 -0.77 5.19 -24.37
CA ASP A 87 -0.52 4.48 -25.65
C ASP A 87 -0.87 2.96 -25.58
N SER A 88 -2.10 2.58 -25.98
CA SER A 88 -2.52 1.29 -26.57
C SER A 88 -1.85 0.00 -26.04
N GLY A 89 -2.62 -0.77 -25.26
CA GLY A 89 -2.50 -2.24 -25.16
C GLY A 89 -1.55 -2.76 -24.09
N GLY A 90 -1.92 -2.57 -22.81
CA GLY A 90 -1.25 -3.18 -21.67
C GLY A 90 -2.22 -4.06 -20.88
N SER A 91 -1.78 -5.27 -20.55
CA SER A 91 -2.47 -6.36 -19.84
C SER A 91 -2.84 -6.06 -18.39
N GLY A 92 -3.19 -4.81 -18.04
CA GLY A 92 -3.18 -4.34 -16.64
C GLY A 92 -1.76 -4.21 -16.07
N ALA A 93 -0.85 -5.12 -16.41
CA ALA A 93 0.58 -5.04 -16.14
C ALA A 93 1.27 -4.04 -17.08
N VAL A 94 1.86 -2.98 -16.53
CA VAL A 94 2.73 -2.10 -17.32
C VAL A 94 3.97 -2.84 -17.83
N GLY A 95 3.97 -3.11 -19.14
CA GLY A 95 5.20 -3.18 -19.92
C GLY A 95 5.81 -1.79 -20.12
N ASP A 96 6.51 -1.24 -19.11
CA ASP A 96 7.47 -0.12 -19.22
C ASP A 96 6.97 1.12 -19.99
N SER A 97 6.16 1.96 -19.33
CA SER A 97 6.19 3.41 -19.61
C SER A 97 6.18 4.32 -18.38
N GLY A 98 5.87 3.77 -17.19
CA GLY A 98 5.97 4.42 -15.88
C GLY A 98 7.01 3.77 -14.95
N THR A 99 7.36 4.45 -13.85
CA THR A 99 8.00 3.77 -12.72
C THR A 99 6.94 2.95 -12.01
N ASP A 100 7.27 1.71 -11.72
CA ASP A 100 6.51 0.74 -10.94
C ASP A 100 7.47 0.35 -9.81
N THR A 101 7.22 0.89 -8.61
CA THR A 101 8.18 0.91 -7.51
C THR A 101 8.11 -0.36 -6.66
N ASP A 102 6.94 -0.93 -6.50
CA ASP A 102 6.62 -2.14 -5.72
C ASP A 102 6.54 -3.40 -6.59
N GLY A 103 6.39 -3.28 -7.90
CA GLY A 103 6.43 -4.40 -8.84
C GLY A 103 5.12 -5.18 -8.90
N ASP A 104 4.00 -4.50 -8.62
CA ASP A 104 2.64 -5.03 -8.61
C ASP A 104 1.92 -4.83 -9.95
N GLY A 105 2.67 -4.56 -11.03
CA GLY A 105 2.09 -4.40 -12.36
C GLY A 105 1.36 -3.07 -12.59
N ILE A 106 1.20 -2.20 -11.58
CA ILE A 106 0.58 -0.89 -11.70
C ILE A 106 1.66 0.22 -11.70
N ALA A 107 1.50 1.25 -12.52
CA ALA A 107 2.46 2.36 -12.50
C ALA A 107 2.24 3.30 -11.31
N ASP A 108 3.30 3.81 -10.68
CA ASP A 108 3.28 4.79 -9.57
C ASP A 108 2.36 6.01 -9.82
N SER A 109 2.08 6.34 -11.09
CA SER A 109 1.22 7.46 -11.47
C SER A 109 -0.27 7.20 -11.26
N VAL A 110 -0.66 5.93 -11.19
CA VAL A 110 -2.04 5.45 -11.06
C VAL A 110 -2.22 4.46 -9.90
N ASP A 111 -1.13 3.93 -9.35
CA ASP A 111 -1.10 3.14 -8.12
C ASP A 111 -1.74 3.92 -6.94
N GLY A 112 -2.74 3.27 -6.32
CA GLY A 112 -3.54 3.79 -5.22
C GLY A 112 -4.58 4.85 -5.60
N LEU A 113 -4.86 5.02 -6.89
CA LEU A 113 -6.07 5.71 -7.35
C LEU A 113 -7.29 4.80 -7.21
N VAL A 114 -8.46 5.41 -7.05
CA VAL A 114 -9.76 4.72 -7.10
C VAL A 114 -9.93 4.12 -8.51
N GLY A 115 -10.43 2.87 -8.60
CA GLY A 115 -10.70 2.15 -9.86
C GLY A 115 -9.50 1.47 -10.54
N PHE A 116 -8.38 1.35 -9.82
CA PHE A 116 -7.25 0.50 -10.22
C PHE A 116 -6.95 -0.37 -9.00
N GLY A 117 -6.88 -1.68 -9.22
CA GLY A 117 -6.83 -2.76 -8.20
C GLY A 117 -5.80 -2.52 -7.12
N ASP A 118 -5.99 -3.24 -6.02
CA ASP A 118 -5.44 -2.97 -4.70
C ASP A 118 -3.99 -2.43 -4.75
N ALA A 119 -3.71 -1.22 -4.29
CA ALA A 119 -3.80 -0.88 -2.87
C ALA A 119 -3.44 -2.06 -1.98
N TYR A 120 -2.29 -2.70 -2.24
CA TYR A 120 -1.68 -3.61 -1.30
C TYR A 120 -1.82 -3.04 0.12
N ASP A 121 -2.54 -3.76 0.99
CA ASP A 121 -2.22 -3.78 2.43
C ASP A 121 -0.87 -4.50 2.65
N ASP A 122 0.12 -4.24 1.78
CA ASP A 122 1.52 -4.22 2.15
C ASP A 122 1.87 -2.87 2.76
N ASP A 123 0.96 -2.36 3.60
CA ASP A 123 1.35 -1.49 4.69
C ASP A 123 2.16 -2.34 5.68
N CYS A 124 3.34 -2.78 5.24
CA CYS A 124 4.32 -3.42 6.10
C CYS A 124 4.68 -2.49 7.26
N ILE A 125 4.39 -1.18 7.13
CA ILE A 125 4.19 -0.27 8.25
C ILE A 125 2.77 -0.40 8.83
N LYS A 126 2.51 -1.49 9.57
CA LYS A 126 1.19 -1.69 10.20
C LYS A 126 0.83 -0.62 11.23
N ASP A 127 -0.46 -0.30 11.34
CA ASP A 127 -1.04 0.48 12.43
C ASP A 127 -0.97 -0.30 13.75
N GLN A 128 0.19 -0.23 14.41
CA GLN A 128 0.52 -1.06 15.55
C GLN A 128 0.96 -0.27 16.77
N ASN A 129 0.89 -0.93 17.92
CA ASN A 129 1.37 -0.37 19.17
C ASN A 129 2.65 -1.10 19.60
N TYR A 130 3.63 -0.33 20.05
CA TYR A 130 4.96 -0.87 20.31
C TYR A 130 5.20 -1.06 21.80
N ILE A 131 5.90 -2.13 22.15
CA ILE A 131 6.43 -2.36 23.49
C ILE A 131 7.94 -2.39 23.39
N MET A 132 8.58 -1.50 24.12
CA MET A 132 10.04 -1.36 24.14
C MET A 132 10.57 -1.71 25.52
N SER A 133 11.74 -2.34 25.56
CA SER A 133 12.47 -2.67 26.78
C SER A 133 13.95 -2.28 26.70
N PRO A 134 14.29 -0.99 26.51
CA PRO A 134 15.67 -0.51 26.37
C PRO A 134 16.46 -0.62 27.67
N ASN A 135 17.01 -1.81 27.95
CA ASN A 135 17.78 -2.13 29.15
C ASN A 135 19.25 -2.47 28.86
N GLY A 136 19.67 -2.41 27.60
CA GLY A 136 21.02 -2.72 27.14
C GLY A 136 21.26 -4.21 26.93
N ASP A 137 20.22 -5.02 26.70
CA ASP A 137 20.36 -6.43 26.34
C ASP A 137 20.76 -6.56 24.85
N PRO A 138 21.98 -7.05 24.55
CA PRO A 138 22.45 -7.16 23.17
C PRO A 138 21.67 -8.17 22.31
N ASN A 139 20.78 -8.98 22.88
CA ASN A 139 19.98 -9.98 22.15
C ASN A 139 18.50 -9.59 21.99
N SER A 140 18.10 -8.41 22.44
CA SER A 140 16.71 -7.96 22.42
C SER A 140 16.43 -7.03 21.24
N LEU A 141 15.40 -7.35 20.46
CA LEU A 141 14.89 -6.44 19.41
C LEU A 141 14.14 -5.23 20.00
N ASN A 142 13.78 -5.27 21.28
CA ASN A 142 13.00 -4.23 21.94
C ASN A 142 13.87 -3.09 22.53
N GLU A 143 15.15 -3.01 22.18
CA GLU A 143 16.06 -1.96 22.63
C GLU A 143 15.78 -0.59 21.99
N TYR A 144 15.10 -0.59 20.84
CA TYR A 144 14.68 0.62 20.15
C TYR A 144 13.31 0.40 19.51
N LEU A 145 12.69 1.47 19.02
CA LEU A 145 11.43 1.39 18.30
C LEU A 145 11.70 0.79 16.92
N HIS A 146 11.49 -0.51 16.77
CA HIS A 146 11.60 -1.14 15.46
C HIS A 146 10.29 -0.95 14.70
N ILE A 147 10.35 -0.27 13.55
CA ILE A 147 9.21 -0.09 12.64
C ILE A 147 9.53 -0.91 11.40
N GLU A 148 8.72 -1.92 11.12
CA GLU A 148 8.87 -2.79 9.96
C GLU A 148 8.86 -1.95 8.67
N CYS A 149 9.68 -2.33 7.69
CA CYS A 149 9.89 -1.62 6.42
C CYS A 149 10.33 -0.14 6.42
N ILE A 150 10.44 0.54 7.56
CA ILE A 150 10.72 2.00 7.54
C ILE A 150 12.04 2.40 6.84
N ASP A 151 12.93 1.43 6.62
CA ASP A 151 14.19 1.60 5.89
C ASP A 151 14.06 1.41 4.36
N SER A 152 12.87 1.11 3.84
CA SER A 152 12.58 0.98 2.41
C SER A 152 12.80 2.31 1.66
N PRO A 153 13.17 2.28 0.37
CA PRO A 153 13.45 3.49 -0.43
C PRO A 153 12.28 4.49 -0.51
N GLU A 154 11.05 3.99 -0.49
CA GLU A 154 9.81 4.78 -0.51
C GLU A 154 9.66 5.68 0.75
N TYR A 155 10.13 5.20 1.92
CA TYR A 155 9.95 5.87 3.20
C TYR A 155 11.15 6.72 3.62
N VAL A 156 12.11 7.00 2.73
CA VAL A 156 13.33 7.77 3.08
C VAL A 156 13.03 9.18 3.61
N ASN A 157 11.88 9.73 3.25
CA ASN A 157 11.42 11.07 3.65
C ASN A 157 10.47 11.05 4.85
N ASN A 158 10.30 9.91 5.52
CA ASN A 158 9.39 9.78 6.66
C ASN A 158 9.72 10.79 7.78
N THR A 159 8.75 11.07 8.65
CA THR A 159 8.93 11.88 9.85
C THR A 159 8.16 11.26 10.99
N ILE A 160 8.87 10.92 12.07
CA ILE A 160 8.23 10.49 13.33
C ILE A 160 8.32 11.57 14.40
N GLU A 161 7.22 11.73 15.13
CA GLU A 161 7.15 12.57 16.32
C GLU A 161 6.51 11.80 17.48
N ILE A 162 7.19 11.75 18.62
CA ILE A 162 6.77 11.03 19.82
C ILE A 162 6.51 12.02 20.94
N PHE A 163 5.39 11.82 21.64
CA PHE A 163 4.86 12.67 22.68
C PHE A 163 4.76 11.93 24.00
N ASN A 164 4.99 12.63 25.11
CA ASN A 164 4.59 12.13 26.43
C ASN A 164 3.07 12.28 26.65
N ARG A 165 2.55 11.71 27.73
CA ARG A 165 1.11 11.77 28.09
C ARG A 165 0.51 13.18 28.22
N TRP A 166 1.34 14.21 28.30
CA TRP A 166 0.91 15.60 28.40
C TRP A 166 0.93 16.33 27.05
N GLY A 167 1.26 15.61 25.96
CA GLY A 167 1.33 16.15 24.60
C GLY A 167 2.63 16.89 24.29
N ASN A 168 3.66 16.82 25.14
CA ASN A 168 4.96 17.42 24.83
C ASN A 168 5.78 16.45 23.97
N THR A 169 6.36 16.97 22.90
CA THR A 169 7.31 16.25 22.05
C THR A 169 8.56 15.88 22.85
N VAL A 170 8.85 14.59 22.91
CA VAL A 170 10.06 14.04 23.52
C VAL A 170 11.05 13.58 22.46
N TYR A 171 10.57 13.19 21.28
CA TYR A 171 11.41 12.77 20.18
C TYR A 171 10.83 13.25 18.86
N LYS A 172 11.66 13.76 17.96
CA LYS A 172 11.28 14.09 16.58
C LYS A 172 12.46 13.95 15.66
N VAL A 173 12.27 13.29 14.51
CA VAL A 173 13.31 13.14 13.49
C VAL A 173 12.67 13.02 12.11
N ARG A 174 13.44 13.42 11.09
CA ARG A 174 13.15 13.16 9.67
C ARG A 174 14.05 12.03 9.17
N GLY A 175 13.50 11.15 8.35
CA GLY A 175 14.13 9.93 7.86
C GLY A 175 14.46 8.99 9.01
N TYR A 176 13.46 8.62 9.82
CA TYR A 176 13.61 7.56 10.81
C TYR A 176 14.13 6.30 10.12
N SER A 177 15.00 5.57 10.80
CA SER A 177 15.64 4.37 10.26
C SER A 177 15.95 3.41 11.39
N ASN A 178 15.71 2.11 11.23
CA ASN A 178 16.09 1.14 12.25
C ASN A 178 17.61 0.93 12.27
N VAL A 179 18.26 1.10 11.11
CA VAL A 179 19.70 0.86 10.95
C VAL A 179 20.54 2.06 11.41
N ASP A 180 20.08 3.29 11.20
CA ASP A 180 20.80 4.50 11.62
C ASP A 180 20.55 4.80 13.11
N SER A 181 21.53 4.46 13.95
CA SER A 181 21.49 4.70 15.39
C SER A 181 21.30 6.15 15.78
N SER A 182 21.67 7.11 14.92
CA SER A 182 21.48 8.53 15.19
C SER A 182 20.04 9.00 14.97
N LYS A 183 19.22 8.19 14.29
CA LYS A 183 17.85 8.50 13.89
C LYS A 183 16.81 7.51 14.39
N ARG A 184 17.19 6.42 15.04
CA ARG A 184 16.24 5.53 15.73
C ARG A 184 15.93 6.02 17.13
N PHE A 185 14.79 5.60 17.67
CA PHE A 185 14.35 5.98 19.00
C PHE A 185 14.70 4.88 20.01
N GLU A 186 15.65 5.16 20.91
CA GLU A 186 16.12 4.24 21.95
C GLU A 186 15.53 4.55 23.34
N GLY A 187 14.41 5.28 23.38
CA GLY A 187 13.83 5.78 24.63
C GLY A 187 14.63 6.92 25.26
N ILE A 188 15.35 7.70 24.45
CA ILE A 188 16.10 8.90 24.82
C ILE A 188 15.46 10.12 24.13
N SER A 189 15.29 11.21 24.88
CA SER A 189 14.64 12.42 24.38
C SER A 189 15.60 13.28 23.54
N ASN A 190 15.14 13.76 22.37
CA ASN A 190 15.82 14.82 21.61
C ASN A 190 15.01 16.15 21.58
N GLY A 191 13.92 16.24 22.34
CA GLY A 191 13.10 17.44 22.50
C GLY A 191 13.74 18.58 23.33
N ARG A 192 13.09 19.77 23.36
CA ARG A 192 13.68 21.05 23.85
C ARG A 192 14.39 20.98 25.24
N ALA A 193 15.71 21.17 25.20
CA ALA A 193 16.57 22.11 25.95
C ALA A 193 16.48 22.31 27.48
N THR A 194 15.71 21.52 28.24
CA THR A 194 15.77 21.58 29.74
C THR A 194 15.97 20.22 30.41
N ILE A 195 15.96 19.16 29.61
CA ILE A 195 16.30 17.79 30.01
C ILE A 195 17.59 17.48 29.28
N SER A 196 18.58 16.93 29.98
CA SER A 196 19.83 16.54 29.37
C SER A 196 19.51 15.61 28.19
N VAL A 197 20.11 15.84 27.01
CA VAL A 197 19.84 15.04 25.79
C VAL A 197 20.27 13.56 25.97
N ASP A 198 20.84 13.22 27.13
CA ASP A 198 21.22 11.88 27.56
C ASP A 198 20.28 11.27 28.62
N ASP A 199 19.21 11.96 29.03
CA ASP A 199 18.30 11.42 30.04
C ASP A 199 17.30 10.45 29.41
N LYS A 200 17.52 9.18 29.74
CA LYS A 200 16.59 8.08 29.50
C LYS A 200 15.17 8.46 29.95
N LEU A 201 14.21 8.38 29.02
CA LEU A 201 12.80 8.67 29.30
C LEU A 201 12.22 7.73 30.38
N PRO A 202 11.34 8.20 31.29
CA PRO A 202 10.71 7.35 32.30
C PRO A 202 9.93 6.16 31.71
N VAL A 203 9.74 5.12 32.53
CA VAL A 203 8.80 4.03 32.21
C VAL A 203 7.39 4.59 32.08
N GLY A 204 6.67 4.17 31.03
CA GLY A 204 5.29 4.59 30.80
C GLY A 204 4.89 4.56 29.33
N THR A 205 3.67 5.04 29.10
CA THR A 205 3.06 5.15 27.77
C THR A 205 3.37 6.49 27.12
N TYR A 206 3.77 6.42 25.86
CA TYR A 206 4.05 7.51 24.93
C TYR A 206 3.14 7.35 23.71
N PHE A 207 3.01 8.40 22.92
CA PHE A 207 2.17 8.42 21.72
C PHE A 207 3.02 8.85 20.54
N TYR A 208 2.76 8.33 19.35
CA TYR A 208 3.50 8.74 18.15
C TYR A 208 2.57 9.19 17.03
N LYS A 209 3.13 10.01 16.15
CA LYS A 209 2.64 10.29 14.80
C LYS A 209 3.76 9.96 13.83
N LEU A 210 3.45 9.17 12.81
CA LEU A 210 4.36 8.80 11.74
C LEU A 210 3.77 9.26 10.41
N ASP A 211 4.49 10.15 9.75
CA ASP A 211 4.24 10.61 8.40
C ASP A 211 5.23 9.87 7.49
N LEU A 212 4.75 9.11 6.51
CA LEU A 212 5.61 8.29 5.65
C LEU A 212 6.32 9.10 4.57
N GLY A 213 5.85 10.32 4.30
CA GLY A 213 6.47 11.23 3.32
C GLY A 213 6.19 10.88 1.85
N ASN A 214 5.41 9.83 1.59
CA ASN A 214 4.89 9.45 0.27
C ASN A 214 3.49 10.04 -0.02
N GLY A 215 2.82 10.62 0.97
CA GLY A 215 1.48 11.19 0.83
C GLY A 215 0.38 10.40 1.53
N SER A 216 0.69 9.16 1.97
CA SER A 216 -0.25 8.31 2.71
C SER A 216 -0.72 8.95 4.02
N PRO A 217 -1.89 8.53 4.55
CA PRO A 217 -2.41 9.04 5.81
C PRO A 217 -1.42 8.91 6.99
N ILE A 218 -1.39 9.93 7.85
CA ILE A 218 -0.54 9.90 9.05
C ILE A 218 -0.97 8.79 10.02
N LYS A 219 -0.06 7.85 10.23
CA LYS A 219 -0.16 6.74 11.19
C LYS A 219 0.00 7.21 12.63
N LYS A 220 -0.78 6.61 13.54
CA LYS A 220 -0.83 7.03 14.96
C LYS A 220 -1.00 5.83 15.86
N GLY A 221 -0.32 5.86 17.00
CA GLY A 221 -0.45 4.80 18.00
C GLY A 221 0.23 5.15 19.31
N TRP A 222 0.45 4.15 20.14
CA TRP A 222 1.16 4.29 21.41
C TRP A 222 2.38 3.36 21.52
N ILE A 223 3.32 3.79 22.35
CA ILE A 223 4.56 3.09 22.68
C ILE A 223 4.60 2.92 24.19
N TYR A 224 4.79 1.70 24.69
CA TYR A 224 5.05 1.46 26.10
C TYR A 224 6.53 1.17 26.33
N ILE A 225 7.19 2.00 27.13
CA ILE A 225 8.59 1.78 27.53
C ILE A 225 8.60 1.11 28.90
N ASN A 226 9.24 -0.06 28.98
CA ASN A 226 9.57 -0.76 30.21
C ASN A 226 11.10 -0.87 30.37
N ARG A 227 11.63 -1.04 31.59
CA ARG A 227 13.07 -1.27 31.81
C ARG A 227 13.30 -2.15 33.03
#